data_AF-A0A7X7S490-F1
#
_entry.id   AF-A0A7X7S490-F1
#
_cell.length_a   1.000
_cell.length_b   1.000
_cell.length_c   1.000
_cell.angle_alpha   90.00
_cell.angle_beta   90.00
_cell.angle_gamma   90.00
#
_symmetry.space_group_name_H-M   'P 1'
#
loop_
_entity.id
_entity.type
_entity.pdbx_description
1 polymer ?
#
loop_
_entity_poly.entity_id
_entity_poly.type
_entity_poly.pdbx_seq_one_letter_code
_entity_poly.pdbx_strand_id
1 'polypeptide(L)'
;MSVTFTAATSTPDHYRIICSDGQERDPHTYATFADAEQALTRHYPCPNELCAQWEDAAITVVREAPELNLANANAAYVLDTLGYTDPEQQISGCCDAVNFLGRVLTALALAPADAGWPAMSMHGDDLRSTPLGLESSRNIDCGRRPGYLQDQLHHLHDLAQWAVLHGQPVVWA
;
A
#
# COMPACT_ATOMS: atom_id res chain seq x y z
N MET A 1 5.48 9.76 4.38
CA MET A 1 5.86 8.35 4.18
C MET A 1 4.66 7.49 4.52
N SER A 2 4.50 6.37 3.82
CA SER A 2 3.40 5.42 3.96
C SER A 2 3.94 3.99 3.99
N VAL A 3 3.12 3.05 4.47
CA VAL A 3 3.38 1.61 4.50
C VAL A 3 2.27 0.90 3.73
N THR A 4 2.64 0.02 2.83
CA THR A 4 1.71 -0.72 1.97
C THR A 4 1.73 -2.20 2.30
N PHE A 5 0.58 -2.74 2.69
CA PHE A 5 0.36 -4.16 2.88
C PHE A 5 0.02 -4.80 1.55
N THR A 6 0.71 -5.89 1.21
CA THR A 6 0.48 -6.68 -0.02
C THR A 6 0.74 -8.16 0.25
N ALA A 7 0.25 -9.04 -0.62
CA ALA A 7 0.74 -10.41 -0.65
C ALA A 7 2.11 -10.47 -1.34
N ALA A 8 3.06 -11.24 -0.77
CA ALA A 8 4.43 -11.34 -1.26
C ALA A 8 4.50 -12.22 -2.52
N THR A 9 3.99 -11.73 -3.63
CA THR A 9 4.00 -12.48 -4.89
C THR A 9 5.26 -12.18 -5.71
N SER A 10 5.92 -13.25 -6.14
CA SER A 10 7.07 -13.21 -7.05
C SER A 10 6.70 -13.01 -8.52
N THR A 11 5.43 -13.18 -8.90
CA THR A 11 4.97 -13.13 -10.28
C THR A 11 3.70 -12.28 -10.43
N PRO A 12 3.66 -11.38 -11.41
CA PRO A 12 2.46 -10.60 -11.73
C PRO A 12 1.35 -11.47 -12.30
N ASP A 13 0.09 -11.08 -12.07
CA ASP A 13 -1.08 -11.76 -12.64
C ASP A 13 -1.15 -11.52 -14.14
N HIS A 14 -0.91 -10.28 -14.55
CA HIS A 14 -0.79 -9.88 -15.94
C HIS A 14 -0.03 -8.55 -16.08
N TYR A 15 0.31 -8.19 -17.31
CA TYR A 15 0.95 -6.94 -17.68
C TYR A 15 -0.02 -6.13 -18.54
N ARG A 16 -0.01 -4.80 -18.37
CA ARG A 16 -0.77 -3.85 -19.18
C ARG A 16 0.15 -2.77 -19.70
N ILE A 17 -0.19 -2.19 -20.84
CA ILE A 17 0.58 -1.10 -21.47
C ILE A 17 -0.16 0.21 -21.21
N ILE A 18 0.48 1.10 -20.45
CA ILE A 18 -0.08 2.39 -20.05
C ILE A 18 0.80 3.51 -20.63
N CYS A 19 0.23 4.59 -21.19
CA CYS A 19 1.05 5.75 -21.56
C CYS A 19 1.61 6.46 -20.31
N SER A 20 2.62 7.28 -20.52
CA SER A 20 3.03 8.34 -19.59
C SER A 20 1.89 9.28 -19.14
N ASP A 21 0.78 9.39 -19.90
CA ASP A 21 -0.42 10.12 -19.49
C ASP A 21 -1.38 9.33 -18.57
N GLY A 22 -1.03 8.10 -18.20
CA GLY A 22 -1.80 7.24 -17.32
C GLY A 22 -2.99 6.54 -17.98
N GLN A 23 -3.25 6.77 -19.27
CA GLN A 23 -4.30 6.07 -19.99
C GLN A 23 -3.84 4.69 -20.48
N GLU A 24 -4.72 3.71 -20.38
CA GLU A 24 -4.53 2.39 -20.96
C GLU A 24 -4.58 2.49 -22.49
N ARG A 25 -3.47 2.14 -23.15
CA ARG A 25 -3.38 2.21 -24.62
C ARG A 25 -3.87 0.94 -25.30
N ASP A 26 -3.81 -0.17 -24.57
CA ASP A 26 -4.22 -1.47 -25.05
C ASP A 26 -5.05 -2.15 -23.96
N PRO A 27 -6.34 -2.44 -24.21
CA PRO A 27 -7.17 -3.17 -23.27
C PRO A 27 -6.74 -4.64 -23.12
N HIS A 28 -5.75 -5.12 -23.89
CA HIS A 28 -5.19 -6.45 -23.66
C HIS A 28 -4.35 -6.52 -22.38
N THR A 29 -4.64 -7.57 -21.63
CA THR A 29 -3.80 -8.06 -20.54
C THR A 29 -2.86 -9.14 -21.06
N TYR A 30 -1.57 -9.00 -20.76
CA TYR A 30 -0.54 -9.93 -21.20
C TYR A 30 -0.13 -10.86 -20.06
N ALA A 31 0.00 -12.15 -20.32
CA ALA A 31 0.43 -13.11 -19.30
C ALA A 31 1.93 -12.97 -18.96
N THR A 32 2.74 -12.44 -19.88
CA THR A 32 4.19 -12.30 -19.70
C THR A 32 4.68 -10.90 -20.08
N PHE A 33 5.80 -10.49 -19.49
CA PHE A 33 6.46 -9.23 -19.82
C PHE A 33 6.90 -9.20 -21.29
N ALA A 34 7.42 -10.32 -21.80
CA ALA A 34 7.89 -10.43 -23.18
C ALA A 34 6.76 -10.23 -24.20
N ASP A 35 5.56 -10.74 -23.91
CA ASP A 35 4.40 -10.53 -24.78
C ASP A 35 3.95 -9.06 -24.76
N ALA A 36 3.95 -8.42 -23.59
CA ALA A 36 3.65 -7.00 -23.46
C ALA A 36 4.69 -6.12 -24.19
N GLU A 37 5.97 -6.46 -24.11
CA GLU A 37 7.06 -5.76 -24.81
C GLU A 37 6.95 -5.93 -26.33
N GLN A 38 6.59 -7.13 -26.80
CA GLN A 38 6.36 -7.37 -28.21
C GLN A 38 5.12 -6.61 -28.73
N ALA A 39 4.08 -6.43 -27.91
CA ALA A 39 2.93 -5.63 -28.28
C ALA A 39 3.23 -4.12 -28.29
N LEU A 40 3.99 -3.64 -27.30
CA LEU A 40 4.45 -2.25 -27.24
C LEU A 40 5.24 -1.85 -28.51
N THR A 41 6.12 -2.74 -28.99
CA THR A 41 6.89 -2.51 -30.22
C THR A 41 6.05 -2.53 -31.50
N ARG A 42 4.81 -3.05 -31.47
CA ARG A 42 3.90 -3.14 -32.62
C ARG A 42 2.85 -2.02 -32.69
N HIS A 43 2.62 -1.23 -31.63
CA HIS A 43 1.46 -0.33 -31.56
C HIS A 43 1.71 1.13 -31.16
N TYR A 44 1.36 1.98 -32.14
CA TYR A 44 0.78 3.33 -32.17
C TYR A 44 1.50 4.59 -31.63
N PRO A 45 1.61 5.65 -32.46
CA PRO A 45 1.85 7.01 -31.98
C PRO A 45 0.67 7.44 -31.09
N CYS A 46 0.98 8.04 -29.95
CA CYS A 46 -0.06 8.59 -29.08
C CYS A 46 -0.74 9.76 -29.78
N PRO A 47 -2.08 9.87 -29.73
CA PRO A 47 -2.76 11.10 -30.17
C PRO A 47 -2.51 12.28 -29.22
N ASN A 48 -2.01 12.03 -28.00
CA ASN A 48 -1.63 13.08 -27.05
C ASN A 48 -0.26 13.67 -27.43
N GLU A 49 -0.23 14.96 -27.75
CA GLU A 49 1.00 15.69 -28.11
C GLU A 49 2.09 15.62 -27.02
N LEU A 50 1.71 15.42 -25.76
CA LEU A 50 2.66 15.20 -24.65
C LEU A 50 3.37 13.85 -24.77
N CYS A 51 2.64 12.78 -25.10
CA CYS A 51 3.22 11.45 -25.35
C CYS A 51 3.96 11.39 -26.71
N ALA A 52 3.85 12.42 -27.58
CA ALA A 52 4.67 12.54 -28.80
C ALA A 52 6.04 13.20 -28.53
N GLN A 53 6.16 13.96 -27.44
CA GLN A 53 7.44 14.49 -26.95
C GLN A 53 8.20 13.46 -26.12
N TRP A 54 7.48 12.57 -25.42
CA TRP A 54 8.04 11.56 -24.53
C TRP A 54 7.69 10.19 -25.12
N GLU A 55 8.61 9.58 -25.86
CA GLU A 55 8.43 8.33 -26.64
C GLU A 55 8.12 7.08 -25.81
N ASP A 56 7.93 7.21 -24.49
CA ASP A 56 7.90 6.08 -23.58
C ASP A 56 6.47 5.79 -23.10
N ALA A 57 5.87 4.75 -23.67
CA ALA A 57 4.81 4.02 -22.98
C ALA A 57 5.46 3.00 -22.02
N ALA A 58 4.88 2.86 -20.83
CA ALA A 58 5.40 1.99 -19.79
C ALA A 58 4.61 0.68 -19.74
N ILE A 59 5.31 -0.44 -19.60
CA ILE A 59 4.70 -1.71 -19.25
C ILE A 59 4.47 -1.70 -17.74
N THR A 60 3.20 -1.70 -17.35
CA THR A 60 2.80 -1.75 -15.95
C THR A 60 2.48 -3.20 -15.58
N VAL A 61 3.13 -3.67 -14.52
CA VAL A 61 2.73 -4.91 -13.84
C VAL A 61 1.42 -4.64 -13.13
N VAL A 62 0.37 -5.35 -13.51
CA VAL A 62 -0.92 -5.26 -12.83
C VAL A 62 -1.13 -6.51 -11.99
N ARG A 63 -1.49 -6.26 -10.73
CA ARG A 63 -1.80 -7.27 -9.75
C ARG A 63 -3.24 -7.05 -9.32
N GLU A 64 -4.03 -8.10 -9.33
CA GLU A 64 -5.41 -8.07 -8.81
C GLU A 64 -5.46 -8.44 -7.31
N ALA A 65 -4.29 -8.59 -6.69
CA ALA A 65 -4.18 -8.81 -5.26
C ALA A 65 -4.67 -7.56 -4.49
N PRO A 66 -5.50 -7.74 -3.44
CA PRO A 66 -5.84 -6.64 -2.54
C PRO A 66 -4.58 -6.01 -1.96
N GLU A 67 -4.55 -4.68 -1.92
CA GLU A 67 -3.50 -3.91 -1.28
C GLU A 67 -4.11 -2.91 -0.29
N LEU A 68 -3.35 -2.57 0.74
CA LEU A 68 -3.74 -1.54 1.69
C LEU A 68 -2.57 -0.60 1.97
N ASN A 69 -2.68 0.65 1.53
CA ASN A 69 -1.70 1.68 1.79
C ASN A 69 -2.14 2.59 2.95
N LEU A 70 -1.30 2.74 3.97
CA LEU A 70 -1.56 3.53 5.17
C LEU A 70 -0.45 4.55 5.42
N ALA A 71 -0.78 5.71 6.00
CA ALA A 71 0.24 6.60 6.55
C ALA A 71 1.02 5.92 7.69
N ASN A 72 2.33 6.17 7.84
CA ASN A 72 3.18 5.45 8.80
C ASN A 72 2.62 5.39 10.23
N ALA A 73 2.09 6.50 10.75
CA ALA A 73 1.51 6.52 12.10
C ALA A 73 0.28 5.61 12.24
N ASN A 74 -0.55 5.55 11.20
CA ASN A 74 -1.71 4.67 11.15
C ASN A 74 -1.29 3.21 10.95
N ALA A 75 -0.25 2.95 10.14
CA ALA A 75 0.33 1.63 9.97
C ALA A 75 0.87 1.10 11.30
N ALA A 76 1.63 1.91 12.05
CA ALA A 76 2.13 1.55 13.38
C ALA A 76 0.98 1.24 14.36
N TYR A 77 -0.08 2.06 14.36
CA TYR A 77 -1.27 1.81 15.18
C TYR A 77 -1.98 0.48 14.84
N VAL A 78 -2.12 0.19 13.55
CA VAL A 78 -2.71 -1.08 13.08
C VAL A 78 -1.80 -2.26 13.42
N LEU A 79 -0.49 -2.15 13.20
CA LEU A 79 0.50 -3.19 13.49
C LEU A 79 0.58 -3.49 14.99
N ASP A 80 0.54 -2.48 15.84
CA ASP A 80 0.45 -2.62 17.30
C ASP A 80 -0.82 -3.40 17.70
N THR A 81 -1.96 -3.08 17.10
CA THR A 81 -3.23 -3.80 17.31
C THR A 81 -3.12 -5.28 16.90
N LEU A 82 -2.36 -5.60 15.84
CA LEU A 82 -2.09 -6.97 15.40
C LEU A 82 -1.02 -7.69 16.23
N GLY A 83 -0.42 -6.99 17.21
CA GLY A 83 0.63 -7.51 18.09
C GLY A 83 2.03 -7.50 17.50
N TYR A 84 2.29 -6.66 16.48
CA TYR A 84 3.63 -6.36 15.96
C TYR A 84 4.14 -5.08 16.61
N THR A 85 4.62 -5.21 17.83
CA THR A 85 5.04 -4.08 18.68
C THR A 85 6.52 -3.72 18.55
N ASP A 86 7.29 -4.55 17.83
CA ASP A 86 8.70 -4.28 17.55
C ASP A 86 8.82 -3.10 16.57
N PRO A 87 9.53 -2.01 16.92
CA PRO A 87 9.70 -0.86 16.03
C PRO A 87 10.24 -1.21 14.64
N GLU A 88 11.08 -2.24 14.51
CA GLU A 88 11.58 -2.68 13.20
C GLU A 88 10.45 -3.26 12.34
N GLN A 89 9.55 -4.02 12.97
CA GLN A 89 8.36 -4.58 12.32
C GLN A 89 7.30 -3.53 12.00
N GLN A 90 7.35 -2.34 12.61
CA GLN A 90 6.42 -1.25 12.32
C GLN A 90 6.78 -0.45 11.06
N ILE A 91 7.99 -0.68 10.52
CA ILE A 91 8.47 -0.03 9.30
C ILE A 91 8.38 -0.99 8.12
N SER A 92 8.76 -2.25 8.32
CA SER A 92 8.64 -3.28 7.29
C SER A 92 8.58 -4.67 7.90
N GLY A 93 7.88 -5.59 7.27
CA GLY A 93 7.83 -6.97 7.75
C GLY A 93 7.15 -7.94 6.81
N CYS A 94 7.16 -9.20 7.25
CA CYS A 94 6.59 -10.34 6.54
C CYS A 94 5.97 -11.29 7.56
N CYS A 95 4.80 -11.84 7.25
CA CYS A 95 4.16 -12.86 8.05
C CYS A 95 3.51 -13.92 7.16
N ASP A 96 3.54 -15.17 7.63
CA ASP A 96 2.74 -16.24 7.04
C ASP A 96 1.26 -15.84 6.99
N ALA A 97 0.58 -16.18 5.89
CA ALA A 97 -0.79 -15.75 5.60
C ALA A 97 -1.80 -16.24 6.65
N VAL A 98 -1.66 -17.47 7.11
CA VAL A 98 -2.58 -18.07 8.09
C VAL A 98 -2.40 -17.43 9.45
N ASN A 99 -1.14 -17.20 9.86
CA ASN A 99 -0.83 -16.49 11.10
C ASN A 99 -1.33 -15.03 11.05
N PHE A 100 -1.08 -14.33 9.94
CA PHE A 100 -1.55 -12.97 9.76
C PHE A 100 -3.09 -12.90 9.81
N LEU A 101 -3.79 -13.79 9.11
CA LEU A 101 -5.26 -13.88 9.16
C LEU A 101 -5.76 -14.14 10.59
N GLY A 102 -5.11 -15.05 11.34
CA GLY A 102 -5.45 -15.33 12.73
C GLY A 102 -5.35 -14.10 13.63
N ARG A 103 -4.31 -13.27 13.43
CA ARG A 103 -4.14 -12.00 14.15
C ARG A 103 -5.20 -10.98 13.78
N VAL A 104 -5.54 -10.85 12.50
CA VAL A 104 -6.60 -9.95 12.03
C VAL A 104 -7.95 -10.34 12.62
N LEU A 105 -8.30 -11.64 12.59
CA LEU A 105 -9.54 -12.14 13.18
C LEU A 105 -9.59 -11.93 14.70
N THR A 106 -8.47 -12.14 15.37
CA THR A 106 -8.35 -11.87 16.82
C THR A 106 -8.55 -10.38 17.12
N ALA A 107 -7.94 -9.49 16.33
CA ALA A 107 -8.11 -8.05 16.46
C ALA A 107 -9.57 -7.62 16.19
N LEU A 108 -10.21 -8.14 15.15
CA LEU A 108 -11.63 -7.87 14.87
C LEU A 108 -12.55 -8.30 16.01
N ALA A 109 -12.23 -9.38 16.71
CA ALA A 109 -13.02 -9.89 17.82
C ALA A 109 -12.81 -9.12 19.14
N LEU A 110 -11.61 -8.57 19.37
CA LEU A 110 -11.21 -7.97 20.64
C LEU A 110 -11.15 -6.44 20.62
N ALA A 111 -10.92 -5.82 19.47
CA ALA A 111 -10.68 -4.39 19.39
C ALA A 111 -11.97 -3.62 19.76
N PRO A 112 -11.90 -2.70 20.74
CA PRO A 112 -13.01 -1.81 21.01
C PRO A 112 -13.28 -0.93 19.79
N ALA A 113 -14.50 -0.38 19.70
CA ALA A 113 -14.83 0.59 18.67
C ALA A 113 -13.80 1.74 18.68
N ASP A 114 -13.18 2.02 17.53
CA ASP A 114 -12.18 3.09 17.44
C ASP A 114 -12.88 4.43 17.57
N ALA A 115 -12.58 5.16 18.65
CA ALA A 115 -13.12 6.49 18.91
C ALA A 115 -12.57 7.55 17.93
N GLY A 116 -11.55 7.20 17.13
CA GLY A 116 -10.84 8.12 16.26
C GLY A 116 -9.74 8.88 17.00
N TRP A 117 -9.10 9.79 16.28
CA TRP A 117 -8.08 10.71 16.77
C TRP A 117 -8.23 12.05 16.07
N PRO A 118 -8.26 13.17 16.82
CA PRO A 118 -8.37 14.49 16.21
C PRO A 118 -7.10 14.81 15.40
N ALA A 119 -7.27 15.56 14.32
CA ALA A 119 -6.14 16.17 13.64
C ALA A 119 -5.48 17.19 14.58
N MET A 120 -4.14 17.18 14.66
CA MET A 120 -3.38 18.09 15.52
C MET A 120 -2.24 18.72 14.75
N SER A 121 -2.01 20.01 15.00
CA SER A 121 -0.81 20.72 14.52
C SER A 121 0.18 20.81 15.67
N MET A 122 1.29 20.09 15.58
CA MET A 122 2.38 20.15 16.54
C MET A 122 3.41 21.19 16.08
N HIS A 123 3.82 22.06 16.98
CA HIS A 123 4.92 22.99 16.75
C HIS A 123 6.23 22.36 17.22
N GLY A 124 7.35 22.78 16.63
CA GLY A 124 8.69 22.21 16.90
C GLY A 124 9.08 22.23 18.38
N ASP A 125 8.54 23.16 19.16
CA ASP A 125 8.81 23.31 20.60
C ASP A 125 8.16 22.22 21.47
N ASP A 126 7.10 21.55 20.98
CA ASP A 126 6.37 20.50 21.71
C ASP A 126 7.01 19.11 21.54
N LEU A 127 7.88 18.95 20.53
CA LEU A 127 8.60 17.72 20.25
C LEU A 127 10.00 17.83 20.88
N ARG A 128 10.24 17.05 21.94
CA ARG A 128 11.58 16.89 22.55
C ARG A 128 12.64 16.73 21.45
N SER A 129 13.43 17.79 21.27
CA SER A 129 14.72 17.82 20.58
C SER A 129 14.77 16.94 19.31
N THR A 130 14.24 17.44 18.19
CA THR A 130 14.63 16.85 16.90
C THR A 130 16.14 17.01 16.74
N PRO A 131 16.90 15.97 16.29
CA PRO A 131 18.36 16.04 16.17
C PRO A 131 18.84 17.04 15.09
N LEU A 132 17.91 17.64 14.35
CA LEU A 132 18.16 18.45 13.15
C LEU A 132 18.04 19.96 13.39
N GLY A 133 17.75 20.42 14.62
CA GLY A 133 17.74 21.85 14.95
C GLY A 133 16.72 22.68 14.16
N LEU A 134 15.67 22.05 13.65
CA LEU A 134 14.61 22.71 12.89
C LEU A 134 13.54 23.22 13.86
N GLU A 135 13.81 24.37 14.47
CA GLU A 135 12.90 25.09 15.39
C GLU A 135 11.55 25.51 14.75
N SER A 136 11.35 25.23 13.45
CA SER A 136 10.19 25.69 12.67
C SER A 136 9.45 24.60 11.89
N SER A 137 9.67 23.31 12.17
CA SER A 137 8.88 22.26 11.50
C SER A 137 7.47 22.19 12.08
N ARG A 138 6.47 22.60 11.29
CA ARG A 138 5.06 22.34 11.59
C ARG A 138 4.72 20.91 11.17
N ASN A 139 4.53 20.03 12.15
CA ASN A 139 4.06 18.68 11.91
C ASN A 139 2.54 18.64 12.03
N ILE A 140 1.87 18.17 10.99
CA ILE A 140 0.41 17.98 11.00
C ILE A 140 0.15 16.48 11.12
N ASP A 141 -0.42 16.09 12.26
CA ASP A 141 -1.08 14.80 12.41
C ASP A 141 -2.49 14.97 11.82
N CYS A 142 -2.78 14.24 10.74
CA CYS A 142 -4.06 14.32 10.04
C CYS A 142 -5.21 13.68 10.82
N GLY A 143 -4.93 12.99 11.93
CA GLY A 143 -5.95 12.29 12.72
C GLY A 143 -6.55 11.09 12.01
N ARG A 144 -7.52 10.46 12.67
CA ARG A 144 -8.31 9.34 12.13
C ARG A 144 -9.78 9.48 12.54
N ARG A 145 -10.69 9.11 11.66
CA ARG A 145 -12.13 9.13 11.99
C ARG A 145 -12.51 7.98 12.93
N PRO A 146 -13.62 8.09 13.67
CA PRO A 146 -14.18 6.94 14.37
C PRO A 146 -14.42 5.75 13.41
N GLY A 147 -14.17 4.53 13.91
CA GLY A 147 -14.27 3.29 13.14
C GLY A 147 -13.13 3.03 12.14
N TYR A 148 -12.13 3.91 12.06
CA TYR A 148 -11.03 3.77 11.10
C TYR A 148 -10.30 2.42 11.24
N LEU A 149 -9.98 2.00 12.48
CA LEU A 149 -9.34 0.72 12.74
C LEU A 149 -10.16 -0.46 12.21
N GLN A 150 -11.47 -0.49 12.48
CA GLN A 150 -12.35 -1.57 12.03
C GLN A 150 -12.35 -1.66 10.50
N ASP A 151 -12.41 -0.53 9.80
CA ASP A 151 -12.37 -0.51 8.34
C ASP A 151 -11.05 -1.06 7.79
N GLN A 152 -9.92 -0.69 8.41
CA GLN A 152 -8.62 -1.20 7.98
C GLN A 152 -8.47 -2.70 8.29
N LEU A 153 -8.99 -3.17 9.42
CA LEU A 153 -8.97 -4.59 9.76
C LEU A 153 -9.81 -5.43 8.80
N HIS A 154 -10.93 -4.91 8.29
CA HIS A 154 -11.70 -5.60 7.24
C HIS A 154 -10.93 -5.65 5.91
N HIS A 155 -10.28 -4.56 5.48
CA HIS A 155 -9.42 -4.60 4.29
C HIS A 155 -8.26 -5.59 4.45
N LEU A 156 -7.62 -5.62 5.63
CA LEU A 156 -6.56 -6.58 5.93
C LEU A 156 -7.08 -8.02 6.01
N HIS A 157 -8.32 -8.21 6.44
CA HIS A 157 -8.97 -9.52 6.42
C HIS A 157 -9.14 -10.02 4.98
N ASP A 158 -9.64 -9.18 4.08
CA ASP A 158 -9.81 -9.54 2.67
C ASP A 158 -8.45 -9.84 2.00
N LEU A 159 -7.43 -9.02 2.28
CA LEU A 159 -6.06 -9.24 1.84
C LEU A 159 -5.50 -10.57 2.38
N ALA A 160 -5.69 -10.85 3.67
CA ALA A 160 -5.18 -12.07 4.30
C ALA A 160 -5.90 -13.32 3.79
N GLN A 161 -7.21 -13.25 3.57
CA GLN A 161 -7.97 -14.34 2.95
C GLN A 161 -7.46 -14.63 1.53
N TRP A 162 -7.26 -13.58 0.72
CA TRP A 162 -6.69 -13.73 -0.60
C TRP A 162 -5.29 -14.37 -0.53
N ALA A 163 -4.44 -13.90 0.38
CA ALA A 163 -3.09 -14.42 0.58
C ALA A 163 -3.08 -15.91 0.98
N VAL A 164 -3.99 -16.33 1.86
CA VAL A 164 -4.18 -17.75 2.26
C VAL A 164 -4.59 -18.59 1.05
N LEU A 165 -5.57 -18.13 0.26
CA LEU A 165 -6.05 -18.87 -0.92
C LEU A 165 -4.95 -19.10 -1.96
N HIS A 166 -4.01 -18.17 -2.08
CA HIS A 166 -2.92 -18.22 -3.06
C HIS A 166 -1.59 -18.73 -2.48
N GLY A 167 -1.57 -19.11 -1.20
CA GLY A 167 -0.37 -19.60 -0.51
C GLY A 167 0.77 -18.59 -0.45
N GLN A 168 0.45 -17.30 -0.38
CA GLN A 168 1.42 -16.20 -0.39
C GLN A 168 1.49 -15.56 1.01
N PRO A 169 2.67 -15.26 1.56
CA PRO A 169 2.75 -14.53 2.82
C PRO A 169 2.31 -13.08 2.64
N VAL A 170 1.97 -12.39 3.74
CA VAL A 170 1.67 -10.95 3.75
C VAL A 170 2.93 -10.18 4.08
N VAL A 171 3.23 -9.15 3.30
CA VAL A 171 4.35 -8.23 3.52
C VAL A 171 3.86 -6.80 3.65
N TRP A 172 4.63 -5.99 4.35
CA TRP A 172 4.40 -4.55 4.42
C TRP A 172 5.73 -3.79 4.43
N ALA A 173 5.75 -2.65 3.74
CA ALA A 173 6.87 -1.71 3.65
C ALA A 173 6.42 -0.36 3.11
#